data_AF-A0A6I8W570-F1
#
_entry.id   AF-A0A6I8W570-F1
#
_cell.length_a   1.000
_cell.length_b   1.000
_cell.length_c   1.000
_cell.angle_alpha   90.00
_cell.angle_beta   90.00
_cell.angle_gamma   90.00
#
_symmetry.space_group_name_H-M   'P 1'
#
loop_
_entity.id
_entity.type
_entity.pdbx_description
1 polymer ?
#
loop_
_entity_poly.entity_id
_entity_poly.type
_entity_poly.pdbx_seq_one_letter_code
_entity_poly.pdbx_strand_id
1 'polypeptide(L)'
;MHNNNATLYYTKASLYNNTTTLYYTKTPMYNNKATLYYTKAPMYNNKATLHHTKTPMHNNKATLYYTKASMYNNTSTLYYTKASMYNNKATLYYTKAPMYNNKATLHHTKAAMHNNKATLYYTKAPMYNNKATLYYTKTPMYNNKATLYYTKAPMYNNTTTLYYTKTPMYNNKATMYNNTDSMYGTNHHSVPHTSPSEGPRLTR
;
A
#
# COMPACT_ATOMS: atom_id res chain seq x y z
N MET A 1 34.12 -5.46 5.76
CA MET A 1 34.60 -4.51 6.80
C MET A 1 33.65 -4.56 7.98
N HIS A 2 34.19 -4.56 9.20
CA HIS A 2 33.42 -4.59 10.45
C HIS A 2 33.70 -3.32 11.26
N ASN A 3 32.67 -2.80 11.93
CA ASN A 3 32.78 -1.82 13.01
C ASN A 3 33.38 -0.44 12.67
N ASN A 4 32.98 0.18 11.55
CA ASN A 4 33.33 1.58 11.26
C ASN A 4 32.20 2.55 11.62
N ASN A 5 32.53 3.63 12.34
CA ASN A 5 31.71 4.84 12.53
C ASN A 5 32.26 5.95 11.62
N ALA A 6 32.02 5.84 10.31
CA ALA A 6 32.59 6.77 9.33
C ALA A 6 31.62 7.06 8.17
N THR A 7 31.85 8.18 7.48
CA THR A 7 31.25 8.46 6.18
C THR A 7 32.13 7.85 5.10
N LEU A 8 31.55 6.99 4.26
CA LEU A 8 32.23 6.31 3.16
C LEU A 8 31.63 6.73 1.82
N TYR A 9 32.47 7.20 0.91
CA TYR A 9 31.98 7.57 -0.43
C TYR A 9 31.76 6.35 -1.32
N TYR A 10 32.69 5.39 -1.28
CA TYR A 10 32.63 4.17 -2.07
C TYR A 10 33.07 2.97 -1.24
N THR A 11 32.34 1.88 -1.32
CA THR A 11 32.72 0.60 -0.70
C THR A 11 32.97 -0.47 -1.73
N LYS A 12 34.15 -1.09 -1.65
CA LYS A 12 34.57 -2.21 -2.51
C LYS A 12 34.43 -3.58 -1.87
N ALA A 13 34.15 -3.64 -0.56
CA ALA A 13 33.94 -4.88 0.18
C ALA A 13 32.52 -4.93 0.76
N SER A 14 32.02 -6.14 1.00
CA SER A 14 30.77 -6.37 1.75
C SER A 14 30.87 -5.79 3.17
N LEU A 15 29.75 -5.26 3.65
CA LEU A 15 29.65 -4.57 4.94
C LEU A 15 28.80 -5.38 5.92
N TYR A 16 29.37 -5.63 7.09
CA TYR A 16 28.75 -6.40 8.16
C TYR A 16 28.78 -5.61 9.45
N ASN A 17 27.64 -5.44 10.10
CA ASN A 17 27.52 -4.84 11.43
C ASN A 17 28.14 -3.42 11.54
N ASN A 18 27.97 -2.56 10.53
CA ASN A 18 28.49 -1.20 10.52
C ASN A 18 27.41 -0.16 10.87
N THR A 19 27.86 0.97 11.42
CA THR A 19 27.02 2.17 11.61
C THR A 19 27.62 3.35 10.85
N THR A 20 27.10 3.64 9.65
CA THR A 20 27.80 4.55 8.71
C THR A 20 26.86 5.35 7.82
N THR A 21 27.40 6.39 7.20
CA THR A 21 26.77 7.06 6.04
C THR A 21 27.51 6.64 4.78
N LEU A 22 26.79 6.15 3.76
CA LEU A 22 27.36 5.72 2.49
C LEU A 22 26.76 6.47 1.31
N TYR A 23 27.61 6.97 0.42
CA TYR A 23 27.13 7.60 -0.82
C TYR A 23 26.85 6.58 -1.92
N TYR A 24 27.83 5.71 -2.21
CA TYR A 24 27.71 4.72 -3.27
C TYR A 24 28.06 3.33 -2.76
N THR A 25 27.05 2.46 -2.72
CA THR A 25 27.21 1.07 -2.30
C THR A 25 26.88 0.13 -3.46
N LYS A 26 27.90 -0.62 -3.88
CA LYS A 26 27.80 -1.69 -4.90
C LYS A 26 28.11 -3.08 -4.32
N THR A 27 28.25 -3.19 -3.00
CA THR A 27 28.54 -4.44 -2.31
C THR A 27 27.42 -4.83 -1.35
N PRO A 28 27.16 -6.12 -1.12
CA PRO A 28 26.13 -6.57 -0.21
C PRO A 28 26.28 -6.02 1.22
N MET A 29 25.15 -5.79 1.87
CA MET A 29 25.08 -5.24 3.23
C MET A 29 24.26 -6.12 4.17
N TYR A 30 24.86 -6.49 5.28
CA TYR A 30 24.28 -7.35 6.31
C TYR A 30 24.29 -6.67 7.68
N ASN A 31 23.14 -6.63 8.35
CA ASN A 31 23.00 -6.20 9.75
C ASN A 31 23.55 -4.79 10.04
N ASN A 32 23.50 -3.86 9.08
CA ASN A 32 24.02 -2.50 9.24
C ASN A 32 22.93 -1.53 9.68
N LYS A 33 23.36 -0.46 10.35
CA LYS A 33 22.55 0.74 10.62
C LYS A 33 23.12 1.90 9.81
N ALA A 34 22.41 2.38 8.79
CA ALA A 34 23.05 3.32 7.86
C ALA A 34 22.12 4.32 7.19
N THR A 35 22.70 5.42 6.72
CA THR A 35 22.10 6.30 5.71
C THR A 35 22.79 6.05 4.38
N LEU A 36 22.02 5.70 3.35
CA LEU A 36 22.56 5.36 2.03
C LEU A 36 21.95 6.24 0.93
N TYR A 37 22.78 6.81 0.08
CA TYR A 37 22.30 7.63 -1.03
C TYR A 37 22.01 6.82 -2.29
N TYR A 38 22.97 5.98 -2.73
CA TYR A 38 22.83 5.16 -3.92
C TYR A 38 23.25 3.72 -3.65
N THR A 39 22.27 2.81 -3.65
CA THR A 39 22.47 1.40 -3.36
C THR A 39 22.09 0.54 -4.56
N LYS A 40 23.08 -0.21 -5.07
CA LYS A 40 22.92 -1.17 -6.17
C LYS A 40 23.34 -2.59 -5.77
N ALA A 41 23.27 -2.92 -4.48
CA ALA A 41 23.62 -4.24 -3.98
C ALA A 41 22.67 -4.74 -2.87
N PRO A 42 22.45 -6.06 -2.77
CA PRO A 42 21.43 -6.62 -1.91
C PRO A 42 21.61 -6.24 -0.43
N MET A 43 20.48 -6.07 0.26
CA MET A 43 20.45 -5.66 1.66
C MET A 43 19.66 -6.66 2.50
N TYR A 44 20.31 -7.14 3.57
CA TYR A 44 19.76 -8.11 4.51
C TYR A 44 19.81 -7.57 5.94
N ASN A 45 18.67 -7.61 6.64
CA ASN A 45 18.57 -7.31 8.08
C ASN A 45 19.09 -5.92 8.49
N ASN A 46 19.04 -4.92 7.61
CA ASN A 46 19.55 -3.58 7.89
C ASN A 46 18.45 -2.67 8.46
N LYS A 47 18.87 -1.67 9.24
CA LYS A 47 18.05 -0.53 9.65
C LYS A 47 18.56 0.73 8.97
N ALA A 48 17.83 1.29 8.02
CA ALA A 48 18.42 2.32 7.17
C ALA A 48 17.47 3.40 6.64
N THR A 49 18.04 4.55 6.31
CA THR A 49 17.41 5.55 5.43
C THR A 49 18.05 5.43 4.06
N LEU A 50 17.25 5.26 3.01
CA LEU A 50 17.73 5.07 1.64
C LEU A 50 17.12 6.06 0.66
N HIS A 51 17.96 6.74 -0.11
CA HIS A 51 17.50 7.68 -1.13
C HIS A 51 17.20 6.98 -2.46
N HIS A 52 18.15 6.24 -3.02
CA HIS A 52 17.99 5.53 -4.29
C HIS A 52 18.43 4.07 -4.18
N THR A 53 17.46 3.17 -4.29
CA THR A 53 17.68 1.73 -4.14
C THR A 53 17.24 1.01 -5.41
N LYS A 54 18.16 0.26 -6.03
CA LYS A 54 17.91 -0.55 -7.24
C LYS A 54 18.36 -2.00 -7.05
N THR A 55 17.97 -2.60 -5.94
CA THR A 55 18.47 -3.92 -5.52
C THR A 55 17.56 -4.58 -4.48
N PRO A 56 17.43 -5.92 -4.46
CA PRO A 56 16.55 -6.61 -3.52
C PRO A 56 16.82 -6.29 -2.05
N MET A 57 15.74 -6.29 -1.27
CA MET A 57 15.77 -6.01 0.16
C MET A 57 15.03 -7.09 0.94
N HIS A 58 15.72 -7.68 1.90
CA HIS A 58 15.21 -8.76 2.75
C HIS A 58 15.30 -8.37 4.23
N ASN A 59 14.17 -8.48 4.94
CA ASN A 59 14.11 -8.33 6.40
C ASN A 59 14.65 -6.97 6.93
N ASN A 60 14.54 -5.90 6.15
CA ASN A 60 15.03 -4.58 6.55
C ASN A 60 13.92 -3.75 7.23
N LYS A 61 14.36 -2.80 8.06
CA LYS A 61 13.53 -1.71 8.58
C LYS A 61 14.01 -0.39 8.01
N ALA A 62 13.23 0.28 7.15
CA ALA A 62 13.77 1.42 6.42
C ALA A 62 12.78 2.53 6.05
N THR A 63 13.33 3.73 5.86
CA THR A 63 12.65 4.80 5.11
C THR A 63 13.29 4.87 3.72
N LEU A 64 12.48 4.79 2.66
CA LEU A 64 12.94 4.77 1.28
C LEU A 64 12.29 5.84 0.42
N TYR A 65 13.10 6.60 -0.31
CA TYR A 65 12.59 7.65 -1.19
C TYR A 65 12.29 7.12 -2.60
N TYR A 66 13.28 6.52 -3.27
CA TYR A 66 13.14 5.97 -4.61
C TYR A 66 13.59 4.51 -4.67
N THR A 67 12.63 3.61 -4.85
CA THR A 67 12.88 2.16 -4.85
C THR A 67 12.46 1.53 -6.16
N LYS A 68 13.41 0.84 -6.81
CA LYS A 68 13.18 -0.05 -7.97
C LYS A 68 13.76 -1.42 -7.68
N ALA A 69 13.10 -2.17 -6.80
CA ALA A 69 13.66 -3.39 -6.20
C ALA A 69 12.61 -4.28 -5.56
N SER A 70 12.72 -5.60 -5.68
CA SER A 70 11.84 -6.50 -4.91
C SER A 70 12.09 -6.38 -3.41
N MET A 71 11.01 -6.38 -2.63
CA MET A 71 11.05 -6.27 -1.17
C MET A 71 10.35 -7.44 -0.50
N TYR A 72 11.06 -8.11 0.39
CA TYR A 72 10.61 -9.28 1.14
C TYR A 72 10.71 -9.05 2.65
N ASN A 73 9.59 -9.22 3.37
CA ASN A 73 9.53 -9.17 4.83
C ASN A 73 10.08 -7.87 5.46
N ASN A 74 9.95 -6.73 4.77
CA ASN A 74 10.43 -5.45 5.27
C ASN A 74 9.35 -4.70 6.07
N THR A 75 9.80 -3.82 6.97
CA THR A 75 8.96 -2.81 7.61
C THR A 75 9.42 -1.42 7.20
N SER A 76 8.63 -0.70 6.42
CA SER A 76 9.13 0.50 5.75
C SER A 76 8.14 1.64 5.54
N THR A 77 8.66 2.86 5.44
CA THR A 77 7.95 3.98 4.80
C THR A 77 8.54 4.22 3.42
N LEU A 78 7.70 4.27 2.38
CA LEU A 78 8.15 4.43 1.00
C LEU A 78 7.45 5.57 0.27
N TYR A 79 8.21 6.41 -0.42
CA TYR A 79 7.67 7.52 -1.20
C TYR A 79 7.36 7.13 -2.64
N TYR A 80 8.37 6.66 -3.39
CA TYR A 80 8.21 6.28 -4.79
C TYR A 80 8.72 4.85 -5.03
N THR A 81 7.78 3.96 -5.33
CA THR A 81 8.02 2.52 -5.36
C THR A 81 7.60 1.92 -6.69
N LYS A 82 8.57 1.36 -7.42
CA LYS A 82 8.37 0.52 -8.62
C LYS A 82 8.98 -0.85 -8.36
N ALA A 83 8.36 -1.59 -7.44
CA ALA A 83 8.93 -2.73 -6.75
C ALA A 83 7.86 -3.72 -6.33
N SER A 84 8.04 -5.01 -6.65
CA SER A 84 7.17 -6.06 -6.13
C SER A 84 7.38 -6.21 -4.62
N MET A 85 6.29 -6.33 -3.87
CA MET A 85 6.31 -6.40 -2.41
C MET A 85 5.64 -7.66 -1.90
N TYR A 86 6.39 -8.43 -1.10
CA TYR A 86 5.95 -9.69 -0.49
C TYR A 86 6.08 -9.61 1.04
N ASN A 87 4.99 -9.88 1.76
CA ASN A 87 4.96 -10.01 3.23
C ASN A 87 5.50 -8.76 3.98
N ASN A 88 5.31 -7.56 3.44
CA ASN A 88 5.81 -6.32 4.04
C ASN A 88 4.75 -5.64 4.92
N LYS A 89 5.22 -4.84 5.89
CA LYS A 89 4.43 -3.85 6.61
C LYS A 89 4.88 -2.46 6.17
N ALA A 90 4.00 -1.65 5.57
CA ALA A 90 4.46 -0.38 5.02
C ALA A 90 3.44 0.76 4.95
N THR A 91 3.95 1.98 4.97
CA THR A 91 3.23 3.18 4.49
C THR A 91 3.80 3.54 3.12
N LEU A 92 2.96 3.68 2.11
CA LEU A 92 3.36 3.97 0.74
C LEU A 92 2.63 5.17 0.15
N TYR A 93 3.37 6.08 -0.46
CA TYR A 93 2.78 7.24 -1.12
C TYR A 93 2.46 6.97 -2.59
N TYR A 94 3.44 6.53 -3.38
CA TYR A 94 3.27 6.22 -4.81
C TYR A 94 3.80 4.84 -5.15
N THR A 95 2.89 3.91 -5.49
CA THR A 95 3.24 2.51 -5.78
C THR A 95 2.82 2.12 -7.19
N LYS A 96 3.75 1.54 -7.94
CA LYS A 96 3.57 1.01 -9.29
C LYS A 96 4.23 -0.36 -9.45
N ALA A 97 3.78 -1.36 -8.68
CA ALA A 97 4.17 -2.76 -8.83
C ALA A 97 3.37 -3.67 -7.88
N PRO A 98 3.21 -4.96 -8.20
CA PRO A 98 2.35 -5.88 -7.45
C PRO A 98 2.65 -6.01 -5.96
N MET A 99 1.61 -6.29 -5.18
CA MET A 99 1.66 -6.45 -3.74
C MET A 99 0.98 -7.74 -3.29
N TYR A 100 1.74 -8.59 -2.59
CA TYR A 100 1.29 -9.87 -2.06
C TYR A 100 1.46 -9.94 -0.54
N ASN A 101 0.40 -10.33 0.17
CA ASN A 101 0.42 -10.61 1.62
C ASN A 101 0.94 -9.45 2.49
N ASN A 102 0.71 -8.20 2.10
CA ASN A 102 1.21 -7.02 2.82
C ASN A 102 0.16 -6.44 3.77
N LYS A 103 0.65 -5.76 4.81
CA LYS A 103 -0.15 -4.85 5.65
C LYS A 103 0.27 -3.41 5.38
N ALA A 104 -0.60 -2.58 4.82
CA ALA A 104 -0.17 -1.26 4.37
C ALA A 104 -1.19 -0.13 4.41
N THR A 105 -0.69 1.10 4.53
CA THR A 105 -1.43 2.32 4.18
C THR A 105 -0.91 2.83 2.85
N LEU A 106 -1.79 3.08 1.89
CA LEU A 106 -1.42 3.49 0.53
C LEU A 106 -2.17 4.73 0.07
N HIS A 107 -1.44 5.73 -0.43
CA HIS A 107 -2.05 6.95 -0.96
C HIS A 107 -2.41 6.83 -2.45
N HIS A 108 -1.44 6.52 -3.31
CA HIS A 108 -1.65 6.39 -4.76
C HIS A 108 -1.09 5.07 -5.29
N THR A 109 -1.99 4.18 -5.68
CA THR A 109 -1.63 2.81 -6.05
C THR A 109 -2.07 2.49 -7.48
N LYS A 110 -1.10 2.12 -8.32
CA LYS A 110 -1.29 1.51 -9.63
C LYS A 110 -0.64 0.13 -9.65
N ALA A 111 -1.07 -0.72 -8.73
CA ALA A 111 -0.48 -2.02 -8.44
C ALA A 111 -1.56 -3.05 -8.12
N ALA A 112 -1.49 -4.22 -8.75
CA ALA A 112 -2.35 -5.33 -8.39
C ALA A 112 -2.09 -5.75 -6.93
N MET A 113 -3.16 -6.04 -6.20
CA MET A 113 -3.08 -6.38 -4.78
C MET A 113 -3.76 -7.72 -4.50
N HIS A 114 -2.99 -8.64 -3.94
CA HIS A 114 -3.43 -9.98 -3.56
C HIS A 114 -3.20 -10.22 -2.06
N ASN A 115 -4.24 -10.69 -1.35
CA ASN A 115 -4.14 -11.11 0.06
C ASN A 115 -3.62 -10.04 1.03
N ASN A 116 -3.89 -8.76 0.77
CA ASN A 116 -3.41 -7.66 1.60
C ASN A 116 -4.44 -7.20 2.62
N LYS A 117 -3.94 -6.61 3.71
CA LYS A 117 -4.73 -5.80 4.65
C LYS A 117 -4.33 -4.34 4.50
N ALA A 118 -5.23 -3.47 4.03
CA ALA A 118 -4.81 -2.11 3.69
C ALA A 118 -5.84 -1.00 3.87
N THR A 119 -5.35 0.21 4.11
CA THR A 119 -6.11 1.46 3.92
C THR A 119 -5.62 2.10 2.64
N LEU A 120 -6.53 2.42 1.71
CA LEU A 120 -6.21 2.95 0.39
C LEU A 120 -6.98 4.23 0.09
N TYR A 121 -6.26 5.27 -0.33
CA TYR A 121 -6.89 6.52 -0.74
C TYR A 121 -7.27 6.51 -2.21
N TYR A 122 -6.34 6.24 -3.12
CA TYR A 122 -6.58 6.20 -4.55
C TYR A 122 -6.00 4.94 -5.19
N THR A 123 -6.88 4.09 -5.71
CA THR A 123 -6.51 2.82 -6.33
C THR A 123 -6.94 2.75 -7.79
N LYS A 124 -5.99 2.41 -8.66
CA LYS A 124 -6.18 2.18 -10.09
C LYS A 124 -5.54 0.85 -10.51
N ALA A 125 -5.84 -0.22 -9.78
CA ALA A 125 -5.43 -1.57 -10.14
C ALA A 125 -6.30 -2.64 -9.43
N PRO A 126 -6.44 -3.84 -10.01
CA PRO A 126 -7.31 -4.89 -9.47
C PRO A 126 -6.94 -5.33 -8.05
N MET A 127 -7.97 -5.77 -7.31
CA MET A 127 -7.86 -6.23 -5.92
C MET A 127 -8.48 -7.61 -5.73
N TYR A 128 -7.68 -8.55 -5.23
CA TYR A 128 -8.08 -9.94 -4.97
C TYR A 128 -7.85 -10.33 -3.51
N ASN A 129 -8.90 -10.85 -2.86
CA ASN A 129 -8.83 -11.45 -1.52
C ASN A 129 -8.22 -10.52 -0.45
N ASN A 130 -8.56 -9.23 -0.48
CA ASN A 130 -8.05 -8.24 0.45
C ASN A 130 -9.08 -7.88 1.52
N LYS A 131 -8.56 -7.43 2.67
CA LYS A 131 -9.33 -6.70 3.69
C LYS A 131 -8.95 -5.23 3.66
N ALA A 132 -9.86 -4.35 3.26
CA ALA A 132 -9.47 -2.96 3.02
C ALA A 132 -10.51 -1.88 3.36
N THR A 133 -10.01 -0.70 3.68
CA THR A 133 -10.80 0.55 3.65
C THR A 133 -10.34 1.33 2.42
N LEU A 134 -11.27 1.68 1.54
CA LEU A 134 -10.97 2.35 0.27
C LEU A 134 -11.76 3.64 0.16
N TYR A 135 -11.06 4.74 -0.11
CA TYR A 135 -11.71 6.03 -0.35
C TYR A 135 -12.14 6.17 -1.82
N TYR A 136 -11.24 5.87 -2.75
CA TYR A 136 -11.50 6.00 -4.17
C TYR A 136 -10.94 4.84 -4.98
N THR A 137 -11.80 4.11 -5.67
CA THR A 137 -11.41 2.95 -6.50
C THR A 137 -12.02 3.03 -7.89
N LYS A 138 -11.19 2.73 -8.90
CA LYS A 138 -11.55 2.73 -10.33
C LYS A 138 -11.29 1.39 -11.01
N THR A 139 -11.12 0.33 -10.24
CA THR A 139 -10.72 -0.98 -10.76
C THR A 139 -11.44 -2.13 -10.08
N PRO A 140 -11.60 -3.27 -10.78
CA PRO A 140 -12.40 -4.38 -10.28
C PRO A 140 -11.90 -4.94 -8.95
N MET A 141 -12.84 -5.46 -8.18
CA MET A 141 -12.60 -6.07 -6.87
C MET A 141 -13.23 -7.46 -6.79
N TYR A 142 -12.43 -8.45 -6.38
CA TYR A 142 -12.82 -9.85 -6.27
C TYR A 142 -12.55 -10.40 -4.86
N ASN A 143 -13.55 -11.03 -4.26
CA ASN A 143 -13.43 -11.76 -2.98
C ASN A 143 -12.89 -10.89 -1.82
N ASN A 144 -13.19 -9.59 -1.78
CA ASN A 144 -12.69 -8.69 -0.74
C ASN A 144 -13.72 -8.46 0.37
N LYS A 145 -13.20 -8.16 1.57
CA LYS A 145 -13.97 -7.55 2.66
C LYS A 145 -13.59 -6.09 2.78
N ALA A 146 -14.52 -5.18 2.52
CA ALA A 146 -14.14 -3.78 2.39
C ALA A 146 -15.17 -2.73 2.88
N THR A 147 -14.66 -1.60 3.34
CA THR A 147 -15.44 -0.36 3.48
C THR A 147 -15.06 0.54 2.32
N LEU A 148 -16.04 0.98 1.52
CA LEU A 148 -15.84 1.80 0.33
C LEU A 148 -16.61 3.10 0.42
N TYR A 149 -15.89 4.21 0.27
CA TYR A 149 -16.52 5.52 0.14
C TYR A 149 -16.97 5.79 -1.29
N TYR A 150 -16.11 5.51 -2.26
CA TYR A 150 -16.40 5.76 -3.68
C TYR A 150 -15.79 4.69 -4.58
N THR A 151 -16.64 4.04 -5.39
CA THR A 151 -16.20 3.12 -6.44
C THR A 151 -16.84 3.44 -7.81
N LYS A 152 -16.03 3.34 -8.87
CA LYS A 152 -16.48 3.30 -10.28
C LYS A 152 -16.06 2.00 -10.95
N ALA A 153 -16.10 0.89 -10.23
CA ALA A 153 -15.66 -0.38 -10.78
C ALA A 153 -16.48 -1.55 -10.26
N PRO A 154 -16.67 -2.57 -11.12
CA PRO A 154 -17.48 -3.73 -10.78
C PRO A 154 -16.88 -4.51 -9.61
N MET A 155 -17.78 -5.15 -8.88
CA MET A 155 -17.44 -5.88 -7.67
C MET A 155 -18.05 -7.28 -7.70
N TYR A 156 -17.23 -8.30 -7.45
CA TYR A 156 -17.61 -9.71 -7.49
C TYR A 156 -17.30 -10.41 -6.16
N ASN A 157 -18.29 -11.10 -5.59
CA ASN A 157 -18.14 -11.92 -4.37
C ASN A 157 -17.57 -11.16 -3.16
N ASN A 158 -17.91 -9.88 -2.99
CA ASN A 158 -17.39 -9.05 -1.92
C ASN A 158 -18.37 -8.93 -0.75
N THR A 159 -17.84 -8.73 0.46
CA THR A 159 -18.61 -8.29 1.63
C THR A 159 -18.26 -6.84 1.94
N THR A 160 -19.20 -5.91 1.79
CA THR A 160 -18.88 -4.47 1.84
C THR A 160 -19.86 -3.57 2.55
N THR A 161 -19.32 -2.53 3.20
CA THR A 161 -20.07 -1.30 3.50
C THR A 161 -19.75 -0.28 2.41
N LEU A 162 -20.77 0.31 1.78
CA LEU A 162 -20.63 1.13 0.59
C LEU A 162 -21.41 2.43 0.73
N TYR A 163 -20.71 3.55 0.56
CA TYR A 163 -21.36 4.87 0.57
C TYR A 163 -21.80 5.31 -0.81
N TYR A 164 -20.99 5.03 -1.84
CA TYR A 164 -21.28 5.43 -3.21
C TYR A 164 -20.70 4.48 -4.26
N THR A 165 -21.54 4.10 -5.23
CA THR A 165 -21.16 3.33 -6.42
C THR A 165 -21.89 3.82 -7.67
N LYS A 166 -21.28 3.63 -8.84
CA LYS A 166 -21.89 3.83 -10.17
C LYS A 166 -21.72 2.59 -11.06
N THR A 167 -21.58 1.41 -10.47
CA THR A 167 -21.24 0.21 -11.21
C THR A 167 -21.91 -1.03 -10.65
N PRO A 168 -22.15 -2.05 -11.50
CA PRO A 168 -22.78 -3.29 -11.10
C PRO A 168 -22.02 -4.03 -9.98
N MET A 169 -22.79 -4.75 -9.18
CA MET A 169 -22.32 -5.63 -8.12
C MET A 169 -22.88 -7.02 -8.37
N TYR A 170 -22.04 -8.05 -8.27
CA TYR A 170 -22.41 -9.44 -8.55
C TYR A 170 -22.07 -10.35 -7.37
N ASN A 171 -23.08 -11.02 -6.81
CA ASN A 171 -22.93 -11.94 -5.69
C ASN A 171 -22.25 -11.30 -4.46
N ASN A 172 -22.58 -10.04 -4.18
CA ASN A 172 -22.02 -9.29 -3.04
C ASN A 172 -23.00 -9.29 -1.86
N LYS A 173 -22.46 -9.24 -0.65
CA LYS A 173 -23.18 -8.89 0.58
C LYS A 173 -22.87 -7.44 0.94
N ALA A 174 -23.85 -6.55 0.85
CA ALA A 174 -23.59 -5.11 0.96
C ALA A 174 -24.51 -4.37 1.95
N THR A 175 -23.96 -3.41 2.68
CA THR A 175 -24.74 -2.35 3.36
C THR A 175 -24.50 -1.05 2.60
N MET A 176 -25.57 -0.38 2.16
CA MET A 176 -25.48 0.77 1.26
C MET A 176 -26.20 2.01 1.79
N TYR A 177 -25.61 3.18 1.54
CA TYR A 177 -26.17 4.46 1.98
C TYR A 177 -26.67 5.35 0.81
N ASN A 178 -26.11 5.28 -0.41
CA ASN A 178 -26.61 6.00 -1.60
C ASN A 178 -26.29 5.22 -2.90
N ASN A 179 -27.29 4.76 -3.65
CA ASN A 179 -27.11 4.04 -4.94
C ASN A 179 -28.02 4.58 -6.04
N THR A 180 -27.51 4.63 -7.29
CA THR A 180 -28.25 5.09 -8.47
C THR A 180 -28.35 4.06 -9.61
N ASP A 181 -27.78 2.85 -9.49
CA ASP A 181 -27.73 1.86 -10.59
C ASP A 181 -28.27 0.46 -10.22
N SER A 182 -28.71 -0.28 -11.26
CA SER A 182 -29.25 -1.63 -11.17
C SER A 182 -28.26 -2.64 -10.60
N MET A 183 -28.74 -3.48 -9.67
CA MET A 183 -27.95 -4.50 -9.00
C MET A 183 -28.50 -5.90 -9.29
N TYR A 184 -27.62 -6.86 -9.56
CA TYR A 184 -27.98 -8.24 -9.89
C TYR A 184 -27.38 -9.20 -8.85
N GLY A 185 -28.19 -10.11 -8.30
CA GLY A 185 -27.71 -11.16 -7.37
C GLY A 185 -27.04 -10.63 -6.10
N THR A 186 -27.60 -9.61 -5.47
CA THR A 186 -27.01 -8.92 -4.29
C THR A 186 -27.95 -8.99 -3.09
N ASN A 187 -27.46 -9.56 -1.99
CA ASN A 187 -28.12 -9.41 -0.69
C ASN A 187 -27.66 -8.09 -0.08
N HIS A 188 -28.48 -7.04 -0.19
CA HIS A 188 -28.15 -5.72 0.29
C HIS A 188 -29.19 -5.16 1.28
N HIS A 189 -28.69 -4.42 2.27
CA HIS A 189 -29.52 -3.61 3.16
C HIS A 189 -29.25 -2.13 2.86
N SER A 190 -30.28 -1.41 2.45
CA SER A 190 -30.23 0.02 2.18
C SER A 190 -30.62 0.78 3.45
N VAL A 191 -29.75 1.68 3.91
CA VAL A 191 -30.05 2.56 5.04
C VAL A 191 -30.57 3.89 4.48
N PRO A 192 -31.80 4.32 4.84
CA PRO A 192 -32.35 5.59 4.35
C PRO A 192 -31.50 6.80 4.77
N HIS A 193 -31.38 7.79 3.89
CA HIS A 193 -30.78 9.08 4.22
C HIS A 193 -31.79 9.93 5.00
N THR A 194 -31.71 9.98 6.34
CA THR A 194 -32.47 10.96 7.11
C THR A 194 -31.77 12.31 6.99
N SER A 195 -32.26 13.18 6.11
CA SER A 195 -31.94 14.60 6.17
C SER A 195 -32.36 15.13 7.55
N PRO A 196 -31.54 15.93 8.25
CA PRO A 196 -32.01 16.64 9.44
C PRO A 196 -33.17 17.52 9.00
N SER A 197 -34.39 17.25 9.50
CA SER A 197 -35.55 18.08 9.20
C SER A 197 -35.27 19.49 9.67
N GLU A 198 -35.47 20.47 8.80
CA GLU A 198 -35.43 21.89 9.12
C GLU A 198 -36.22 22.15 10.42
N GLY A 199 -35.58 22.83 11.37
CA GLY A 199 -36.23 23.28 12.60
C GLY A 199 -37.44 24.17 12.28
N PRO A 200 -38.41 24.29 13.20
CA PRO A 200 -39.67 24.95 12.94
C PRO A 200 -39.45 26.38 12.44
N ARG A 201 -40.00 26.66 11.25
CA ARG A 201 -39.99 27.98 10.61
C ARG A 201 -40.83 28.93 11.46
N LEU A 202 -40.16 29.83 12.19
CA LEU A 202 -40.82 30.93 12.90
C LEU A 202 -41.54 31.80 11.87
N THR A 203 -42.86 31.66 11.76
CA THR A 203 -43.71 32.68 11.18
C THR A 203 -43.99 33.74 12.24
N ARG A 204 -43.85 34.98 11.79
CA ARG A 204 -43.86 36.24 12.54
C ARG A 204 -45.06 36.43 13.47
#